data_AF-A0A0R0APJ7-F1
#
_entry.id   AF-A0A0R0APJ7-F1
#
_cell.length_a   1.000
_cell.length_b   1.000
_cell.length_c   1.000
_cell.angle_alpha   90.00
_cell.angle_beta   90.00
_cell.angle_gamma   90.00
#
_symmetry.space_group_name_H-M   'P 1'
#
loop_
_entity.id
_entity.type
_entity.pdbx_description
1 polymer ?
#
loop_
_entity_poly.entity_id
_entity_poly.type
_entity_poly.pdbx_seq_one_letter_code
_entity_poly.pdbx_strand_id
1 'polypeptide(L)'
;MPTLVSLLLDAAIFIGLAWAVWRLCGRTFPFAIVPIALGLAIAGFGGLPAGWGVPSASGQTIGWVGVLLLAFTAGLETRHAMSERPSTVEQGATARRVIISAGVAMLLPFVAGALLAYFVLDGVAQWSAGTAHPVLGALAVGLCVAVSALPVLIGIVRELAPAHRPYGRIAVRIAVIDDAALWIGLTVLLLLAQRGAGWNFSMWHAVALCVPVLLLALGRALRDWTPPAWALLFLLPAYLAVGAWASTQLGLHELLGAYFAGTAVPVAWLRRVPIERLGQLALMVLAPMFFGHSGLKVQGDALNWSTLQVALLVLGVSVLAKLLAVVLYPPMRQGSRQETLAIGVLLQCKGLMEIVAATILRDAGLISEFAFAVLTTLAIVSTLLTGPLFRWLMRGHAATREAGAAVH
;
A
#
# COMPACT_ATOMS: atom_id res chain seq x y z
N MET A 1 -6.86 33.25 -1.83
CA MET A 1 -8.16 32.53 -1.76
C MET A 1 -8.42 32.14 -0.31
N PRO A 2 -9.66 32.22 0.19
CA PRO A 2 -10.00 31.69 1.51
C PRO A 2 -9.67 30.20 1.58
N THR A 3 -9.16 29.73 2.72
CA THR A 3 -8.78 28.31 2.95
C THR A 3 -9.94 27.34 2.69
N LEU A 4 -11.18 27.78 2.89
CA LEU A 4 -12.38 27.01 2.56
C LEU A 4 -12.56 26.83 1.05
N VAL A 5 -12.29 27.86 0.25
CA VAL A 5 -12.47 27.81 -1.21
C VAL A 5 -11.44 26.88 -1.83
N SER A 6 -10.19 26.94 -1.39
CA SER A 6 -9.17 25.99 -1.86
C SER A 6 -9.52 24.56 -1.49
N LEU A 7 -10.02 24.30 -0.27
CA LEU A 7 -10.48 22.97 0.12
C LEU A 7 -11.66 22.47 -0.73
N LEU A 8 -12.64 23.32 -1.03
CA LEU A 8 -13.79 22.95 -1.87
C LEU A 8 -13.36 22.65 -3.32
N LEU A 9 -12.42 23.43 -3.87
CA LEU A 9 -11.84 23.16 -5.18
C LEU A 9 -11.06 21.85 -5.20
N ASP A 10 -10.24 21.61 -4.17
CA ASP A 10 -9.45 20.40 -3.99
C ASP A 10 -10.35 19.15 -3.94
N ALA A 11 -11.42 19.20 -3.15
CA ALA A 11 -12.45 18.18 -3.10
C ALA A 11 -13.20 18.03 -4.44
N ALA A 12 -13.55 19.12 -5.10
CA ALA A 12 -14.22 19.08 -6.40
C ALA A 12 -13.37 18.37 -7.46
N ILE A 13 -12.05 18.56 -7.45
CA ILE A 13 -11.11 17.90 -8.37
C ILE A 13 -10.91 16.43 -7.98
N PHE A 14 -10.42 16.15 -6.77
CA PHE A 14 -9.96 14.81 -6.44
C PHE A 14 -11.03 13.86 -5.93
N ILE A 15 -12.21 14.36 -5.58
CA ILE A 15 -13.38 13.54 -5.23
C ILE A 15 -14.42 13.64 -6.34
N GLY A 16 -14.88 14.85 -6.65
CA GLY A 16 -15.98 15.08 -7.60
C GLY A 16 -15.65 14.66 -9.03
N LEU A 17 -14.59 15.24 -9.61
CA LEU A 17 -14.15 14.93 -10.97
C LEU A 17 -13.63 13.50 -11.05
N ALA A 18 -12.85 13.03 -10.07
CA ALA A 18 -12.43 11.63 -10.02
C ALA A 18 -13.62 10.65 -10.03
N TRP A 19 -14.68 10.92 -9.27
CA TRP A 19 -15.89 10.11 -9.28
C TRP A 19 -16.62 10.16 -10.63
N ALA A 20 -16.71 11.34 -11.25
CA ALA A 20 -17.30 11.50 -12.58
C ALA A 20 -16.52 10.68 -13.63
N VAL A 21 -15.20 10.80 -13.66
CA VAL A 21 -14.32 10.02 -14.55
C VAL A 21 -14.49 8.53 -14.30
N TRP A 22 -14.47 8.09 -13.05
CA TRP A 22 -14.65 6.69 -12.69
C TRP A 22 -16.00 6.11 -13.19
N ARG A 23 -17.07 6.90 -13.07
CA ARG A 23 -18.40 6.55 -13.56
C ARG A 23 -18.47 6.51 -15.09
N LEU A 24 -17.85 7.47 -15.76
CA LEU A 24 -17.79 7.55 -17.23
C LEU A 24 -16.97 6.40 -17.83
N CYS A 25 -15.88 5.99 -17.19
CA CYS A 25 -15.08 4.83 -17.59
C CYS A 25 -15.73 3.47 -17.25
N GLY A 26 -17.02 3.44 -16.92
CA GLY A 26 -17.77 2.20 -16.64
C GLY A 26 -17.25 1.40 -15.44
N ARG A 27 -16.58 2.05 -14.46
CA ARG A 27 -15.96 1.38 -13.30
C ARG A 27 -14.94 0.30 -13.68
N THR A 28 -14.28 0.47 -14.83
CA THR A 28 -13.29 -0.47 -15.35
C THR A 28 -12.04 -0.54 -14.46
N PHE A 29 -11.68 0.59 -13.84
CA PHE A 29 -10.57 0.70 -12.90
C PHE A 29 -11.09 0.81 -11.46
N PRO A 30 -10.34 0.32 -10.46
CA PRO A 30 -10.55 0.67 -9.07
C PRO A 30 -10.56 2.20 -8.88
N PHE A 31 -11.55 2.71 -8.14
CA PHE A 31 -11.67 4.12 -7.78
C PHE A 31 -10.41 4.64 -7.10
N ALA A 32 -9.73 3.83 -6.28
CA ALA A 32 -8.44 4.19 -5.65
C ALA A 32 -7.39 4.74 -6.63
N ILE A 33 -7.44 4.31 -7.90
CA ILE A 33 -6.46 4.66 -8.93
C ILE A 33 -6.83 5.98 -9.64
N VAL A 34 -8.12 6.30 -9.73
CA VAL A 34 -8.61 7.42 -10.55
C VAL A 34 -8.11 8.79 -10.05
N PRO A 35 -8.13 9.12 -8.74
CA PRO A 35 -7.55 10.35 -8.24
C PRO A 35 -6.05 10.44 -8.52
N ILE A 36 -5.31 9.34 -8.40
CA ILE A 36 -3.86 9.29 -8.69
C ILE A 36 -3.61 9.64 -10.17
N ALA A 37 -4.33 8.97 -11.07
CA ALA A 37 -4.24 9.20 -12.51
C ALA A 37 -4.63 10.65 -12.89
N LEU A 38 -5.65 11.20 -12.21
CA LEU A 38 -6.06 12.59 -12.40
C LEU A 38 -4.97 13.57 -11.95
N GLY A 39 -4.39 13.37 -10.76
CA GLY A 39 -3.27 14.18 -10.28
C GLY A 39 -2.06 14.12 -11.21
N LEU A 40 -1.74 12.93 -11.71
CA LEU A 40 -0.66 12.74 -12.67
C LEU A 40 -0.92 13.45 -14.00
N ALA A 41 -2.14 13.33 -14.54
CA ALA A 41 -2.51 14.01 -15.78
C ALA A 41 -2.39 15.52 -15.62
N ILE A 42 -2.89 16.06 -14.50
CA ILE A 42 -2.77 17.48 -14.17
C ILE A 42 -1.29 17.91 -14.09
N ALA A 43 -0.44 17.15 -13.41
CA ALA A 43 0.99 17.44 -13.33
C ALA A 43 1.65 17.44 -14.72
N GLY A 44 1.31 16.46 -15.57
CA GLY A 44 1.83 16.34 -16.94
C GLY A 44 1.41 17.48 -17.87
N PHE A 45 0.26 18.11 -17.65
CA PHE A 45 -0.22 19.27 -18.44
C PHE A 45 0.25 20.63 -17.90
N GLY A 46 1.23 20.67 -16.99
CA GLY A 46 1.79 21.91 -16.44
C GLY A 46 1.24 22.31 -15.07
N GLY A 47 0.47 21.44 -14.41
CA GLY A 47 -0.05 21.63 -13.06
C GLY A 47 -1.31 22.50 -12.99
N LEU A 48 -1.78 22.75 -11.77
CA LEU A 48 -2.89 23.68 -11.50
C LEU A 48 -2.36 25.10 -11.30
N PRO A 49 -3.15 26.14 -11.62
CA PRO A 49 -2.76 27.51 -11.35
C PRO A 49 -2.50 27.72 -9.85
N ALA A 50 -1.32 28.26 -9.50
CA ALA A 50 -0.91 28.45 -8.10
C ALA A 50 -1.93 29.27 -7.27
N GLY A 51 -2.66 30.19 -7.90
CA GLY A 51 -3.71 30.99 -7.26
C GLY A 51 -4.93 30.21 -6.76
N TRP A 52 -5.11 28.95 -7.19
CA TRP A 52 -6.22 28.11 -6.75
C TRP A 52 -5.99 27.50 -5.36
N GLY A 53 -4.74 27.45 -4.89
CA GLY A 53 -4.41 26.87 -3.58
C GLY A 53 -4.64 25.36 -3.49
N VAL A 54 -4.53 24.65 -4.63
CA VAL A 54 -4.62 23.18 -4.72
C VAL A 54 -3.21 22.64 -5.04
N PRO A 55 -2.70 21.64 -4.31
CA PRO A 55 -3.33 20.92 -3.20
C PRO A 55 -3.52 21.81 -1.96
N SER A 56 -4.67 21.67 -1.29
CA SER A 56 -4.96 22.46 -0.09
C SER A 56 -4.35 21.80 1.15
N ALA A 57 -3.84 22.60 2.10
CA ALA A 57 -3.26 22.06 3.34
C ALA A 57 -4.26 21.23 4.14
N SER A 58 -5.51 21.69 4.25
CA SER A 58 -6.59 20.94 4.90
C SER A 58 -6.93 19.66 4.15
N GLY A 59 -6.96 19.69 2.81
CA GLY A 59 -7.21 18.50 1.99
C GLY A 59 -6.11 17.45 2.15
N GLN A 60 -4.85 17.87 2.32
CA GLN A 60 -3.74 16.97 2.61
C GLN A 60 -3.94 16.24 3.95
N THR A 61 -4.31 16.97 5.01
CA THR A 61 -4.58 16.37 6.33
C THR A 61 -5.78 15.43 6.29
N ILE A 62 -6.89 15.85 5.65
CA ILE A 62 -8.10 15.02 5.55
C ILE A 62 -7.81 13.75 4.73
N GLY A 63 -7.09 13.90 3.62
CA GLY A 63 -6.63 12.79 2.81
C GLY A 63 -5.80 11.79 3.61
N TRP A 64 -4.85 12.29 4.38
CA TRP A 64 -3.99 11.47 5.23
C TRP A 64 -4.77 10.70 6.30
N VAL A 65 -5.71 11.35 6.98
CA VAL A 65 -6.64 10.70 7.92
C VAL A 65 -7.46 9.62 7.22
N GLY A 66 -7.89 9.86 5.98
CA GLY A 66 -8.57 8.87 5.15
C GLY A 66 -7.75 7.59 4.94
N VAL A 67 -6.45 7.74 4.69
CA VAL A 67 -5.53 6.63 4.43
C VAL A 67 -5.26 5.84 5.71
N LEU A 68 -5.05 6.54 6.83
CA LEU A 68 -4.94 5.91 8.16
C LEU A 68 -6.20 5.12 8.52
N LEU A 69 -7.38 5.70 8.25
CA LEU A 69 -8.65 5.03 8.46
C LEU A 69 -8.83 3.82 7.54
N LEU A 70 -8.34 3.89 6.29
CA LEU A 70 -8.34 2.78 5.35
C LEU A 70 -7.47 1.61 5.86
N ALA A 71 -6.27 1.90 6.35
CA ALA A 71 -5.38 0.91 6.98
C ALA A 71 -5.99 0.30 8.25
N PHE A 72 -6.53 1.15 9.13
CA PHE A 72 -7.19 0.73 10.36
C PHE A 72 -8.39 -0.19 10.09
N THR A 73 -9.26 0.19 9.16
CA THR A 73 -10.44 -0.62 8.78
C THR A 73 -10.06 -1.94 8.12
N ALA A 74 -8.96 -2.02 7.37
CA ALA A 74 -8.41 -3.29 6.89
C ALA A 74 -7.93 -4.20 8.05
N GLY A 75 -7.36 -3.59 9.10
CA GLY A 75 -7.04 -4.29 10.35
C GLY A 75 -8.29 -4.83 11.05
N LEU A 76 -9.35 -4.02 11.17
CA LEU A 76 -10.64 -4.43 11.72
C LEU A 76 -11.26 -5.59 10.93
N GLU A 77 -11.21 -5.55 9.60
CA GLU A 77 -11.70 -6.63 8.73
C GLU A 77 -10.90 -7.91 8.89
N THR A 78 -9.57 -7.80 8.99
CA THR A 78 -8.72 -8.95 9.25
C THR A 78 -9.07 -9.60 10.58
N ARG A 79 -9.28 -8.79 11.61
CA ARG A 79 -9.73 -9.26 12.94
C ARG A 79 -11.12 -9.88 12.91
N HIS A 80 -12.05 -9.27 12.18
CA HIS A 80 -13.40 -9.79 12.01
C HIS A 80 -13.37 -11.15 11.31
N ALA A 81 -12.66 -11.24 10.18
CA ALA A 81 -12.50 -12.47 9.40
C ALA A 81 -11.84 -13.60 10.19
N MET A 82 -10.91 -13.29 11.10
CA MET A 82 -10.30 -14.29 12.00
C MET A 82 -11.26 -14.83 13.05
N SER A 83 -12.32 -14.08 13.41
CA SER A 83 -13.34 -14.55 14.35
C SER A 83 -14.46 -15.33 13.68
N GLU A 84 -14.69 -15.10 12.39
CA GLU A 84 -15.64 -15.87 11.60
C GLU A 84 -15.01 -17.21 11.15
N ARG A 85 -15.83 -18.17 10.71
CA ARG A 85 -15.29 -19.38 10.10
C ARG A 85 -14.53 -18.97 8.84
N PRO A 86 -13.21 -19.26 8.73
CA PRO A 86 -12.43 -18.87 7.57
C PRO A 86 -13.04 -19.51 6.32
N SER A 87 -13.07 -18.76 5.22
CA SER A 87 -13.47 -19.34 3.93
C SER A 87 -12.56 -20.51 3.57
N THR A 88 -13.02 -21.44 2.74
CA THR A 88 -12.22 -22.59 2.28
C THR A 88 -10.86 -22.15 1.72
N VAL A 89 -10.83 -21.02 1.02
CA VAL A 89 -9.61 -20.37 0.50
C VAL A 89 -8.65 -19.96 1.63
N GLU A 90 -9.17 -19.33 2.69
CA GLU A 90 -8.35 -18.81 3.80
C GLU A 90 -7.90 -19.88 4.78
N GLN A 91 -8.61 -21.01 4.88
CA GLN A 91 -8.16 -22.18 5.65
C GLN A 91 -6.81 -22.70 5.13
N GLY A 92 -6.57 -22.58 3.82
CA GLY A 92 -5.29 -22.91 3.20
C GLY A 92 -4.15 -21.93 3.50
N ALA A 93 -4.45 -20.74 4.03
CA ALA A 93 -3.52 -19.62 4.21
C ALA A 93 -3.20 -19.37 5.69
N THR A 94 -2.55 -20.35 6.32
CA THR A 94 -2.12 -20.24 7.72
C THR A 94 -1.14 -19.09 7.94
N ALA A 95 -1.11 -18.50 9.14
CA ALA A 95 -0.24 -17.37 9.47
C ALA A 95 1.24 -17.64 9.12
N ARG A 96 1.75 -18.82 9.46
CA ARG A 96 3.10 -19.25 9.10
C ARG A 96 3.35 -19.25 7.59
N ARG A 97 2.39 -19.76 6.80
CA ARG A 97 2.51 -19.81 5.34
C ARG A 97 2.47 -18.41 4.73
N VAL A 98 1.60 -17.54 5.23
CA VAL A 98 1.54 -16.13 4.81
C VAL A 98 2.86 -15.41 5.10
N ILE A 99 3.44 -15.60 6.29
CA ILE A 99 4.73 -14.99 6.66
C ILE A 99 5.86 -15.46 5.74
N ILE A 100 5.97 -16.76 5.50
CA ILE A 100 7.03 -17.30 4.62
C ILE A 100 6.80 -16.83 3.18
N SER A 101 5.55 -16.83 2.70
CA SER A 101 5.19 -16.34 1.37
C SER A 101 5.54 -14.86 1.21
N ALA A 102 5.26 -14.02 2.21
CA ALA A 102 5.66 -12.62 2.24
C ALA A 102 7.19 -12.47 2.17
N GLY A 103 7.93 -13.24 2.98
CA GLY A 103 9.39 -13.23 2.93
C GLY A 103 9.96 -13.57 1.55
N VAL A 104 9.40 -14.59 0.87
CA VAL A 104 9.82 -14.96 -0.50
C VAL A 104 9.38 -13.89 -1.52
N ALA A 105 8.15 -13.37 -1.39
CA ALA A 105 7.58 -12.32 -2.24
C ALA A 105 8.26 -10.96 -2.07
N MET A 106 8.99 -10.75 -0.98
CA MET A 106 9.84 -9.59 -0.75
C MET A 106 11.27 -9.86 -1.26
N LEU A 107 11.88 -10.97 -0.84
CA LEU A 107 13.28 -11.27 -1.10
C LEU A 107 13.58 -11.46 -2.59
N LEU A 108 12.72 -12.17 -3.32
CA LEU A 108 12.97 -12.49 -4.72
C LEU A 108 12.99 -11.23 -5.63
N PRO A 109 11.98 -10.35 -5.61
CA PRO A 109 12.04 -9.09 -6.37
C PRO A 109 13.09 -8.12 -5.81
N PHE A 110 13.41 -8.16 -4.50
CA PHE A 110 14.50 -7.38 -3.93
C PHE A 110 15.84 -7.75 -4.57
N VAL A 111 16.18 -9.04 -4.56
CA VAL A 111 17.43 -9.54 -5.14
C VAL A 111 17.43 -9.29 -6.65
N ALA A 112 16.33 -9.59 -7.36
CA ALA A 112 16.25 -9.37 -8.79
C ALA A 112 16.42 -7.88 -9.17
N GLY A 113 15.77 -6.98 -8.44
CA GLY A 113 15.90 -5.53 -8.64
C GLY A 113 17.29 -5.01 -8.32
N ALA A 114 17.91 -5.49 -7.24
CA ALA A 114 19.28 -5.11 -6.89
C ALA A 114 20.31 -5.62 -7.90
N LEU A 115 20.18 -6.88 -8.36
CA LEU A 115 21.04 -7.44 -9.41
C LEU A 115 20.86 -6.69 -10.73
N LEU A 116 19.62 -6.37 -11.11
CA LEU A 116 19.33 -5.58 -12.30
C LEU A 116 19.99 -4.20 -12.20
N ALA A 117 19.83 -3.52 -11.07
CA ALA A 117 20.42 -2.20 -10.83
C ALA A 117 21.95 -2.23 -10.89
N TYR A 118 22.58 -3.24 -10.28
CA TYR A 118 24.03 -3.36 -10.18
C TYR A 118 24.70 -3.81 -11.48
N PHE A 119 24.15 -4.81 -12.17
CA PHE A 119 24.81 -5.43 -13.32
C PHE A 119 24.36 -4.89 -14.67
N VAL A 120 23.13 -4.38 -14.77
CA VAL A 120 22.54 -3.97 -16.05
C VAL A 120 22.42 -2.46 -16.13
N LEU A 121 21.91 -1.82 -15.08
CA LEU A 121 21.55 -0.41 -15.13
C LEU A 121 22.71 0.54 -14.80
N ASP A 122 23.80 0.06 -14.19
CA ASP A 122 24.99 0.88 -13.93
C ASP A 122 25.63 1.45 -15.22
N GLY A 123 25.44 0.78 -16.36
CA GLY A 123 25.87 1.27 -17.68
C GLY A 123 24.92 2.28 -18.35
N VAL A 124 23.74 2.54 -17.76
CA VAL A 124 22.77 3.50 -18.30
C VAL A 124 23.17 4.92 -17.89
N ALA A 125 23.21 5.83 -18.87
CA ALA A 125 23.52 7.23 -18.62
C ALA A 125 22.60 7.81 -17.51
N GLN A 126 23.19 8.57 -16.59
CA GLN A 126 22.50 9.22 -15.46
C GLN A 126 21.90 8.26 -14.41
N TRP A 127 22.11 6.95 -14.52
CA TRP A 127 21.59 5.99 -13.53
C TRP A 127 22.30 6.10 -12.17
N SER A 128 23.63 6.19 -12.19
CA SER A 128 24.43 6.30 -10.96
C SER A 128 24.20 7.63 -10.25
N ALA A 129 23.99 7.59 -8.93
CA ALA A 129 23.84 8.78 -8.10
C ALA A 129 25.14 9.57 -7.91
N GLY A 130 26.29 9.05 -8.36
CA GLY A 130 27.62 9.69 -8.26
C GLY A 130 28.19 9.77 -6.83
N THR A 131 27.34 9.87 -5.81
CA THR A 131 27.69 10.01 -4.39
C THR A 131 27.48 8.72 -3.57
N ALA A 132 26.70 7.77 -4.08
CA ALA A 132 26.41 6.51 -3.38
C ALA A 132 27.48 5.45 -3.65
N HIS A 133 27.73 4.59 -2.65
CA HIS A 133 28.40 3.31 -2.91
C HIS A 133 27.51 2.47 -3.86
N PRO A 134 28.01 1.96 -5.00
CA PRO A 134 27.20 1.30 -6.03
C PRO A 134 26.30 0.17 -5.50
N VAL A 135 26.82 -0.61 -4.54
CA VAL A 135 26.06 -1.67 -3.87
C VAL A 135 24.89 -1.13 -3.05
N LEU A 136 25.07 -0.03 -2.30
CA LEU A 136 23.98 0.54 -1.49
C LEU A 136 22.89 1.13 -2.39
N GLY A 137 23.26 1.77 -3.50
CA GLY A 137 22.30 2.24 -4.50
C GLY A 137 21.53 1.10 -5.17
N ALA A 138 22.20 -0.01 -5.50
CA ALA A 138 21.54 -1.19 -6.02
C ALA A 138 20.57 -1.83 -5.02
N LEU A 139 20.96 -1.95 -3.74
CA LEU A 139 20.07 -2.43 -2.68
C LEU A 139 18.88 -1.50 -2.46
N ALA A 140 19.08 -0.17 -2.58
CA ALA A 140 18.01 0.82 -2.52
C ALA A 140 17.00 0.65 -3.66
N VAL A 141 17.47 0.44 -4.90
CA VAL A 141 16.58 0.13 -6.03
C VAL A 141 15.87 -1.21 -5.82
N GLY A 142 16.59 -2.25 -5.37
CA GLY A 142 16.00 -3.54 -5.03
C GLY A 142 14.87 -3.40 -4.00
N LEU A 143 15.07 -2.58 -2.97
CA LEU A 143 14.06 -2.29 -1.95
C LEU A 143 12.79 -1.70 -2.56
N CYS A 144 12.92 -0.68 -3.42
CA CYS A 144 11.76 -0.08 -4.11
C CYS A 144 11.05 -1.10 -5.02
N VAL A 145 11.81 -1.87 -5.80
CA VAL A 145 11.28 -2.89 -6.72
C VAL A 145 10.52 -4.00 -5.98
N ALA A 146 10.90 -4.33 -4.76
CA ALA A 146 10.28 -5.39 -3.97
C ALA A 146 8.92 -5.02 -3.39
N VAL A 147 8.69 -3.75 -3.07
CA VAL A 147 7.62 -3.36 -2.15
C VAL A 147 6.26 -3.23 -2.85
N SER A 148 5.20 -3.45 -2.06
CA SER A 148 3.80 -3.38 -2.45
C SER A 148 3.12 -2.24 -1.68
N ALA A 149 2.36 -1.36 -2.34
CA ALA A 149 1.71 -0.21 -1.71
C ALA A 149 0.41 -0.61 -0.99
N LEU A 150 0.51 -0.73 0.34
CA LEU A 150 -0.57 -1.16 1.21
C LEU A 150 -1.88 -0.34 1.04
N PRO A 151 -1.88 1.01 1.06
CA PRO A 151 -3.14 1.76 0.99
C PRO A 151 -3.91 1.56 -0.30
N VAL A 152 -3.20 1.55 -1.41
CA VAL A 152 -3.83 1.39 -2.73
C VAL A 152 -4.36 -0.03 -2.87
N LEU A 153 -3.60 -1.03 -2.41
CA LEU A 153 -4.05 -2.42 -2.38
C LEU A 153 -5.33 -2.59 -1.53
N ILE A 154 -5.41 -1.98 -0.34
CA ILE A 154 -6.63 -2.02 0.47
C ILE A 154 -7.81 -1.41 -0.30
N GLY A 155 -7.60 -0.26 -0.96
CA GLY A 155 -8.62 0.36 -1.81
C GLY A 155 -9.10 -0.59 -2.91
N ILE A 156 -8.18 -1.20 -3.66
CA ILE A 156 -8.49 -2.17 -4.71
C ILE A 156 -9.28 -3.36 -4.15
N VAL A 157 -8.84 -3.94 -3.02
CA VAL A 157 -9.46 -5.13 -2.40
C VAL A 157 -10.89 -4.86 -1.95
N ARG A 158 -11.18 -3.67 -1.44
CA ARG A 158 -12.54 -3.27 -1.02
C ARG A 158 -13.52 -3.22 -2.19
N GLU A 159 -13.03 -2.83 -3.35
CA GLU A 159 -13.81 -2.76 -4.59
C GLU A 159 -13.97 -4.11 -5.30
N LEU A 160 -13.30 -5.17 -4.82
CA LEU A 160 -13.50 -6.51 -5.37
C LEU A 160 -14.88 -7.07 -5.02
N ALA A 161 -15.43 -7.85 -5.96
CA ALA A 161 -16.64 -8.63 -5.73
C ALA A 161 -16.48 -9.54 -4.49
N PRO A 162 -17.56 -9.81 -3.73
CA PRO A 162 -17.49 -10.60 -2.50
C PRO A 162 -16.77 -11.95 -2.66
N ALA A 163 -16.97 -12.63 -3.79
CA ALA A 163 -16.30 -13.90 -4.11
C ALA A 163 -14.77 -13.81 -4.20
N HIS A 164 -14.22 -12.63 -4.52
CA HIS A 164 -12.79 -12.42 -4.70
C HIS A 164 -12.10 -11.77 -3.49
N ARG A 165 -12.86 -11.25 -2.53
CA ARG A 165 -12.33 -10.61 -1.31
C ARG A 165 -11.40 -11.52 -0.48
N PRO A 166 -11.62 -12.84 -0.36
CA PRO A 166 -10.69 -13.71 0.37
C PRO A 166 -9.25 -13.69 -0.17
N TYR A 167 -9.06 -13.71 -1.50
CA TYR A 167 -7.74 -13.59 -2.11
C TYR A 167 -7.11 -12.23 -1.83
N GLY A 168 -7.92 -11.17 -1.89
CA GLY A 168 -7.52 -9.81 -1.53
C GLY A 168 -7.07 -9.67 -0.07
N ARG A 169 -7.79 -10.29 0.88
CA ARG A 169 -7.40 -10.29 2.30
C ARG A 169 -6.06 -10.99 2.53
N ILE A 170 -5.79 -12.09 1.82
CA ILE A 170 -4.47 -12.76 1.87
C ILE A 170 -3.38 -11.83 1.31
N ALA A 171 -3.63 -11.16 0.18
CA ALA A 171 -2.70 -10.19 -0.38
C ALA A 171 -2.42 -9.02 0.58
N VAL A 172 -3.44 -8.47 1.24
CA VAL A 172 -3.29 -7.41 2.25
C VAL A 172 -2.43 -7.87 3.43
N ARG A 173 -2.63 -9.10 3.93
CA ARG A 173 -1.79 -9.65 5.01
C ARG A 173 -0.32 -9.77 4.61
N ILE A 174 -0.04 -10.16 3.38
CA ILE A 174 1.32 -10.17 2.84
C ILE A 174 1.87 -8.75 2.71
N ALA A 175 1.10 -7.84 2.12
CA ALA A 175 1.51 -6.46 1.89
C ALA A 175 1.82 -5.69 3.18
N VAL A 176 1.16 -6.01 4.30
CA VAL A 176 1.50 -5.44 5.61
C VAL A 176 2.90 -5.87 6.07
N ILE A 177 3.27 -7.13 5.82
CA ILE A 177 4.61 -7.64 6.14
C ILE A 177 5.64 -6.99 5.20
N ASP A 178 5.33 -6.88 3.90
CA ASP A 178 6.17 -6.19 2.91
C ASP A 178 6.40 -4.71 3.30
N ASP A 179 5.35 -3.99 3.73
CA ASP A 179 5.46 -2.58 4.14
C ASP A 179 6.30 -2.43 5.43
N ALA A 180 6.15 -3.34 6.40
CA ALA A 180 7.06 -3.36 7.56
C ALA A 180 8.52 -3.60 7.14
N ALA A 181 8.74 -4.54 6.22
CA ALA A 181 10.06 -4.81 5.67
C ALA A 181 10.63 -3.62 4.88
N LEU A 182 9.80 -2.84 4.17
CA LEU A 182 10.20 -1.60 3.50
C LEU A 182 10.86 -0.64 4.49
N TRP A 183 10.15 -0.30 5.57
CA TRP A 183 10.61 0.72 6.50
C TRP A 183 11.82 0.30 7.32
N ILE A 184 11.88 -0.98 7.69
CA ILE A 184 13.08 -1.57 8.32
C ILE A 184 14.26 -1.52 7.33
N GLY A 185 14.06 -1.99 6.10
CA GLY A 185 15.10 -1.99 5.06
C GLY A 185 15.60 -0.58 4.73
N LEU A 186 14.69 0.38 4.60
CA LEU A 186 15.01 1.78 4.37
C LEU A 186 15.87 2.35 5.50
N THR A 187 15.47 2.12 6.76
CA THR A 187 16.22 2.55 7.94
C THR A 187 17.62 1.95 7.95
N VAL A 188 17.76 0.66 7.66
CA VAL A 188 19.06 -0.02 7.57
C VAL A 188 19.92 0.59 6.46
N LEU A 189 19.37 0.85 5.27
CA LEU A 189 20.11 1.47 4.18
C LEU A 189 20.60 2.88 4.53
N LEU A 190 19.75 3.70 5.15
CA LEU A 190 20.12 5.04 5.59
C LEU A 190 21.20 5.01 6.68
N LEU A 191 21.11 4.09 7.63
CA LEU A 191 22.12 3.91 8.67
C LEU A 191 23.48 3.47 8.09
N LEU A 192 23.46 2.58 7.10
CA LEU A 192 24.68 2.14 6.40
C LEU A 192 25.27 3.26 5.53
N ALA A 193 24.43 4.14 4.98
CA ALA A 193 24.85 5.29 4.19
C ALA A 193 25.47 6.40 5.06
N GLN A 194 24.83 6.72 6.19
CA GLN A 194 25.29 7.71 7.16
C GLN A 194 26.26 7.05 8.13
N ARG A 195 27.53 6.91 7.74
CA ARG A 195 28.61 6.35 8.58
C ARG A 195 28.59 6.95 10.00
N GLY A 196 27.99 6.25 10.97
CA GLY A 196 28.12 6.56 12.40
C GLY A 196 27.03 7.41 13.06
N ALA A 197 25.81 7.53 12.52
CA ALA A 197 24.70 8.10 13.30
C ALA A 197 24.31 7.16 14.44
N GLY A 198 24.60 7.53 15.69
CA GLY A 198 24.21 6.76 16.87
C GLY A 198 22.69 6.76 17.09
N TRP A 199 22.12 5.58 17.36
CA TRP A 199 20.70 5.46 17.73
C TRP A 199 20.50 5.94 19.17
N ASN A 200 19.96 7.14 19.36
CA ASN A 200 19.59 7.62 20.69
C ASN A 200 18.23 7.06 21.12
N PHE A 201 18.26 6.03 21.98
CA PHE A 201 17.06 5.42 22.52
C PHE A 201 16.42 6.31 23.59
N SER A 202 15.36 7.04 23.21
CA SER A 202 14.55 7.88 24.12
C SER A 202 13.46 7.07 24.85
N MET A 203 13.00 7.55 26.01
CA MET A 203 11.87 6.99 26.78
C MET A 203 10.63 6.73 25.91
N TRP A 204 10.36 7.60 24.93
CA TRP A 204 9.24 7.43 24.01
C TRP A 204 9.34 6.18 23.13
N HIS A 205 10.54 5.74 22.77
CA HIS A 205 10.76 4.47 22.06
C HIS A 205 10.40 3.28 22.95
N ALA A 206 10.76 3.33 24.24
CA ALA A 206 10.40 2.29 25.20
C ALA A 206 8.87 2.18 25.35
N VAL A 207 8.19 3.33 25.49
CA VAL A 207 6.72 3.36 25.55
C VAL A 207 6.11 2.80 24.27
N ALA A 208 6.61 3.21 23.10
CA ALA A 208 6.14 2.76 21.81
C ALA A 208 6.31 1.24 21.61
N LEU A 209 7.41 0.65 22.08
CA LEU A 209 7.62 -0.81 22.06
C LEU A 209 6.59 -1.57 22.91
N CYS A 210 6.09 -0.97 23.99
CA CYS A 210 5.06 -1.58 24.84
C CYS A 210 3.64 -1.48 24.25
N VAL A 211 3.36 -0.53 23.36
CA VAL A 211 2.02 -0.27 22.82
C VAL A 211 1.38 -1.49 22.15
N PRO A 212 2.06 -2.26 21.27
CA PRO A 212 1.46 -3.45 20.66
C PRO A 212 1.00 -4.47 21.70
N VAL A 213 1.82 -4.70 22.73
CA VAL A 213 1.50 -5.63 23.82
C VAL A 213 0.31 -5.10 24.63
N LEU A 214 0.29 -3.81 24.94
CA LEU A 214 -0.79 -3.16 25.67
C LEU A 214 -2.12 -3.23 24.89
N LEU A 215 -2.13 -2.90 23.60
CA LEU A 215 -3.33 -2.97 22.78
C LEU A 215 -3.87 -4.40 22.68
N LEU A 216 -2.99 -5.39 22.56
CA LEU A 216 -3.37 -6.81 22.55
C LEU A 216 -3.87 -7.29 23.92
N ALA A 217 -3.26 -6.83 25.02
CA ALA A 217 -3.69 -7.15 26.38
C ALA A 217 -5.06 -6.52 26.66
N LEU A 218 -5.24 -5.25 26.31
CA LEU A 218 -6.51 -4.53 26.42
C LEU A 218 -7.60 -5.19 25.57
N GLY A 219 -7.27 -5.55 24.32
CA GLY A 219 -8.17 -6.25 23.42
C GLY A 219 -8.65 -7.62 23.96
N ARG A 220 -7.80 -8.29 24.75
CA ARG A 220 -8.16 -9.53 25.47
C ARG A 220 -8.97 -9.26 26.73
N ALA A 221 -8.58 -8.28 27.54
CA ALA A 221 -9.27 -7.92 28.77
C ALA A 221 -10.71 -7.43 28.50
N LEU A 222 -10.92 -6.70 27.41
CA LEU A 222 -12.22 -6.16 27.01
C LEU A 222 -12.99 -7.08 26.05
N ARG A 223 -12.60 -8.37 25.93
CA ARG A 223 -13.18 -9.29 24.95
C ARG A 223 -14.70 -9.43 25.10
N ASP A 224 -15.18 -9.51 26.33
CA ASP A 224 -16.60 -9.77 26.64
C ASP A 224 -17.38 -8.48 26.94
N TRP A 225 -16.68 -7.35 27.05
CA TRP A 225 -17.30 -6.05 27.28
C TRP A 225 -17.75 -5.42 25.96
N THR A 226 -19.02 -5.00 25.89
CA THR A 226 -19.58 -4.33 24.71
C THR A 226 -19.96 -2.87 25.02
N PRO A 227 -19.09 -1.90 24.68
CA PRO A 227 -19.36 -0.49 24.92
C PRO A 227 -20.60 0.00 24.15
N PRO A 228 -21.26 1.06 24.63
CA PRO A 228 -22.33 1.72 23.89
C PRO A 228 -21.78 2.33 22.58
N ALA A 229 -22.65 2.48 21.57
CA ALA A 229 -22.24 2.91 20.23
C ALA A 229 -21.54 4.29 20.21
N TRP A 230 -21.98 5.23 21.04
CA TRP A 230 -21.34 6.54 21.16
C TRP A 230 -19.91 6.46 21.69
N ALA A 231 -19.59 5.50 22.56
CA ALA A 231 -18.25 5.32 23.10
C ALA A 231 -17.30 4.76 22.03
N LEU A 232 -17.81 3.92 21.11
CA LEU A 232 -17.04 3.42 19.97
C LEU A 232 -16.57 4.54 19.03
N LEU A 233 -17.31 5.66 18.98
CA LEU A 233 -16.90 6.85 18.22
C LEU A 233 -15.59 7.45 18.72
N PHE A 234 -15.25 7.27 20.00
CA PHE A 234 -14.00 7.76 20.60
C PHE A 234 -12.95 6.66 20.73
N LEU A 235 -13.36 5.44 21.08
CA LEU A 235 -12.45 4.31 21.28
C LEU A 235 -11.75 3.91 19.98
N LEU A 236 -12.45 3.84 18.85
CA LEU A 236 -11.84 3.41 17.59
C LEU A 236 -10.78 4.42 17.08
N PRO A 237 -11.04 5.74 17.02
CA PRO A 237 -10.00 6.71 16.72
C PRO A 237 -8.85 6.71 17.73
N ALA A 238 -9.12 6.46 19.02
CA ALA A 238 -8.05 6.35 20.02
C ALA A 238 -7.13 5.15 19.75
N TYR A 239 -7.69 3.98 19.42
CA TYR A 239 -6.89 2.82 18.98
C TYR A 239 -6.04 3.16 17.76
N LEU A 240 -6.65 3.76 16.74
CA LEU A 240 -5.95 4.20 15.53
C LEU A 240 -4.80 5.14 15.86
N ALA A 241 -5.07 6.21 16.63
CA ALA A 241 -4.08 7.23 16.96
C ALA A 241 -2.93 6.68 17.80
N VAL A 242 -3.21 5.85 18.81
CA VAL A 242 -2.19 5.22 19.66
C VAL A 242 -1.31 4.27 18.85
N GLY A 243 -1.91 3.47 17.97
CA GLY A 243 -1.17 2.58 17.07
C GLY A 243 -0.28 3.34 16.10
N ALA A 244 -0.84 4.32 15.39
CA ALA A 244 -0.13 5.18 14.45
C ALA A 244 1.04 5.89 15.14
N TRP A 245 0.78 6.53 16.29
CA TRP A 245 1.81 7.18 17.10
C TRP A 245 2.93 6.22 17.48
N ALA A 246 2.61 5.04 18.01
CA ALA A 246 3.64 4.08 18.40
C ALA A 246 4.54 3.68 17.23
N SER A 247 3.97 3.45 16.04
CA SER A 247 4.76 3.14 14.85
C SER A 247 5.72 4.28 14.49
N THR A 248 5.24 5.53 14.49
CA THR A 248 6.08 6.71 14.19
C THR A 248 7.24 6.88 15.17
N GLN A 249 7.01 6.64 16.46
CA GLN A 249 8.07 6.71 17.48
C GLN A 249 9.14 5.64 17.29
N LEU A 250 8.83 4.53 16.62
CA LEU A 250 9.78 3.46 16.31
C LEU A 250 10.52 3.70 14.99
N GLY A 251 10.30 4.84 14.32
CA GLY A 251 10.82 5.10 12.98
C GLY A 251 10.14 4.26 11.88
N LEU A 252 9.03 3.59 12.22
CA LEU A 252 8.19 2.89 11.27
C LEU A 252 7.06 3.80 10.80
N HIS A 253 6.44 3.44 9.69
CA HIS A 253 5.37 4.24 9.14
C HIS A 253 4.05 4.09 9.90
N GLU A 254 3.32 5.19 10.10
CA GLU A 254 2.06 5.23 10.85
C GLU A 254 0.97 4.29 10.34
N LEU A 255 0.94 3.96 9.05
CA LEU A 255 -0.03 3.02 8.47
C LEU A 255 0.06 1.62 9.05
N LEU A 256 1.28 1.15 9.36
CA LEU A 256 1.50 -0.14 10.03
C LEU A 256 0.86 -0.14 11.41
N GLY A 257 1.11 0.92 12.17
CA GLY A 257 0.52 1.14 13.50
C GLY A 257 -1.00 1.16 13.46
N ALA A 258 -1.59 1.89 12.50
CA ALA A 258 -3.03 1.93 12.29
C ALA A 258 -3.61 0.55 11.96
N TYR A 259 -3.00 -0.21 11.04
CA TYR A 259 -3.45 -1.56 10.70
C TYR A 259 -3.42 -2.50 11.92
N PHE A 260 -2.30 -2.58 12.64
CA PHE A 260 -2.16 -3.48 13.79
C PHE A 260 -3.05 -3.07 14.97
N ALA A 261 -3.26 -1.77 15.20
CA ALA A 261 -4.25 -1.31 16.17
C ALA A 261 -5.66 -1.78 15.82
N GLY A 262 -6.05 -1.74 14.54
CA GLY A 262 -7.31 -2.32 14.07
C GLY A 262 -7.41 -3.82 14.37
N THR A 263 -6.31 -4.57 14.20
CA THR A 263 -6.30 -6.01 14.53
C THR A 263 -6.43 -6.33 16.01
N ALA A 264 -6.09 -5.37 16.88
CA ALA A 264 -6.14 -5.53 18.33
C ALA A 264 -7.53 -5.24 18.91
N VAL A 265 -8.44 -4.65 18.14
CA VAL A 265 -9.80 -4.30 18.60
C VAL A 265 -10.58 -5.57 19.01
N PRO A 266 -11.33 -5.53 20.13
CA PRO A 266 -12.20 -6.64 20.54
C PRO A 266 -13.23 -7.00 19.48
N VAL A 267 -13.38 -8.29 19.20
CA VAL A 267 -14.33 -8.80 18.20
C VAL A 267 -15.77 -8.41 18.52
N ALA A 268 -16.13 -8.37 19.82
CA ALA A 268 -17.47 -8.02 20.26
C ALA A 268 -17.88 -6.59 19.82
N TRP A 269 -16.91 -5.69 19.68
CA TRP A 269 -17.14 -4.30 19.24
C TRP A 269 -17.43 -4.26 17.73
N LEU A 270 -16.73 -5.09 16.95
CA LEU A 270 -16.82 -5.14 15.50
C LEU A 270 -18.26 -5.41 15.02
N ARG A 271 -19.05 -6.18 15.78
CA ARG A 271 -20.46 -6.46 15.46
C ARG A 271 -21.36 -5.21 15.47
N ARG A 272 -20.97 -4.15 16.17
CA ARG A 272 -21.71 -2.88 16.27
C ARG A 272 -21.17 -1.80 15.34
N VAL A 273 -20.05 -2.07 14.67
CA VAL A 273 -19.35 -1.09 13.84
C VAL A 273 -19.61 -1.42 12.37
N PRO A 274 -20.11 -0.48 11.56
CA PRO A 274 -20.27 -0.71 10.13
C PRO A 274 -18.92 -0.58 9.42
N ILE A 275 -18.02 -1.55 9.62
CA ILE A 275 -16.62 -1.50 9.15
C ILE A 275 -16.55 -1.24 7.64
N GLU A 276 -17.38 -1.93 6.85
CA GLU A 276 -17.46 -1.75 5.40
C GLU A 276 -17.83 -0.30 5.04
N ARG A 277 -18.80 0.32 5.74
CA ARG A 277 -19.20 1.71 5.47
C ARG A 277 -18.12 2.71 5.86
N LEU A 278 -17.44 2.47 6.99
CA LEU A 278 -16.30 3.30 7.41
C LEU A 278 -15.16 3.22 6.39
N GLY A 279 -14.84 2.02 5.92
CA GLY A 279 -13.83 1.81 4.89
C GLY A 279 -14.22 2.43 3.54
N GLN A 280 -15.48 2.34 3.14
CA GLN A 280 -15.99 2.99 1.93
C GLN A 280 -15.95 4.52 2.06
N LEU A 281 -16.31 5.08 3.21
CA LEU A 281 -16.19 6.52 3.48
C LEU A 281 -14.72 6.96 3.41
N ALA A 282 -13.82 6.20 4.02
CA ALA A 282 -12.39 6.45 3.94
C ALA A 282 -11.88 6.44 2.49
N LEU A 283 -12.27 5.42 1.71
CA LEU A 283 -11.82 5.24 0.32
C LEU A 283 -12.43 6.25 -0.66
N MET A 284 -13.72 6.55 -0.54
CA MET A 284 -14.47 7.33 -1.54
C MET A 284 -14.51 8.82 -1.24
N VAL A 285 -14.32 9.22 0.02
CA VAL A 285 -14.49 10.63 0.44
C VAL A 285 -13.18 11.23 0.96
N LEU A 286 -12.42 10.50 1.77
CA LEU A 286 -11.25 11.07 2.44
C LEU A 286 -9.97 10.84 1.65
N ALA A 287 -9.59 9.57 1.45
CA ALA A 287 -8.37 9.14 0.77
C ALA A 287 -8.16 9.69 -0.66
N PRO A 288 -9.19 10.03 -1.47
CA PRO A 288 -8.98 10.54 -2.83
C PRO A 288 -8.16 11.82 -2.89
N MET A 289 -8.28 12.71 -1.90
CA MET A 289 -7.45 13.92 -1.84
C MET A 289 -5.98 13.54 -1.72
N PHE A 290 -5.64 12.61 -0.83
CA PHE A 290 -4.28 12.14 -0.67
C PHE A 290 -3.74 11.43 -1.92
N PHE A 291 -4.54 10.55 -2.53
CA PHE A 291 -4.18 9.86 -3.77
C PHE A 291 -3.94 10.85 -4.92
N GLY A 292 -4.82 11.85 -5.04
CA GLY A 292 -4.69 12.92 -6.03
C GLY A 292 -3.49 13.82 -5.84
N HIS A 293 -3.27 14.30 -4.61
CA HIS A 293 -2.10 15.12 -4.25
C HIS A 293 -0.79 14.40 -4.53
N SER A 294 -0.80 13.08 -4.42
CA SER A 294 0.39 12.28 -4.65
C SER A 294 0.65 12.07 -6.12
N GLY A 295 -0.40 12.00 -6.95
CA GLY A 295 -0.26 12.13 -8.39
C GLY A 295 0.34 13.48 -8.80
N LEU A 296 -0.07 14.58 -8.14
CA LEU A 296 0.48 15.92 -8.42
C LEU A 296 1.98 16.07 -8.11
N LYS A 297 2.50 15.28 -7.17
CA LYS A 297 3.93 15.33 -6.77
C LYS A 297 4.84 14.64 -7.78
N VAL A 298 4.28 13.88 -8.72
CA VAL A 298 5.05 13.22 -9.77
C VAL A 298 5.49 14.28 -10.78
N GLN A 299 6.80 14.48 -10.91
CA GLN A 299 7.36 15.42 -11.87
C GLN A 299 7.13 14.93 -13.31
N GLY A 300 6.76 15.83 -14.22
CA GLY A 300 6.53 15.51 -15.64
C GLY A 300 7.76 14.90 -16.33
N ASP A 301 8.96 15.27 -15.87
CA ASP A 301 10.23 14.72 -16.36
C ASP A 301 10.37 13.21 -16.11
N ALA A 302 9.63 12.65 -15.14
CA ALA A 302 9.62 11.22 -14.89
C ALA A 302 8.93 10.40 -16.00
N LEU A 303 8.10 11.04 -16.84
CA LEU A 303 7.36 10.39 -17.91
C LEU A 303 7.98 10.59 -19.30
N ASN A 304 9.27 10.89 -19.38
CA ASN A 304 9.96 10.95 -20.66
C ASN A 304 10.16 9.55 -21.27
N TRP A 305 10.41 9.48 -22.59
CA TRP A 305 10.53 8.22 -23.32
C TRP A 305 11.68 7.32 -22.84
N SER A 306 12.83 7.92 -22.49
CA SER A 306 13.99 7.19 -21.95
C SER A 306 13.69 6.54 -20.60
N THR A 307 13.01 7.25 -19.70
CA THR A 307 12.59 6.76 -18.39
C THR A 307 11.54 5.66 -18.55
N LEU A 308 10.60 5.81 -19.48
CA LEU A 308 9.57 4.81 -19.73
C LEU A 308 10.16 3.46 -20.17
N GLN A 309 11.17 3.46 -21.05
CA GLN A 309 11.82 2.22 -21.50
C GLN A 309 12.46 1.45 -20.34
N VAL A 310 13.23 2.16 -19.51
CA VAL A 310 13.87 1.54 -18.34
C VAL A 310 12.81 1.12 -17.32
N ALA A 311 11.78 1.93 -17.07
CA ALA A 311 10.68 1.59 -16.16
C ALA A 311 9.92 0.34 -16.62
N LEU A 312 9.69 0.15 -17.92
CA LEU A 312 9.07 -1.07 -18.45
C LEU A 312 9.95 -2.31 -18.27
N LEU A 313 11.28 -2.17 -18.42
CA LEU A 313 12.23 -3.25 -18.13
C LEU A 313 12.18 -3.63 -16.63
N VAL A 314 12.32 -2.64 -15.74
CA VAL A 314 12.26 -2.88 -14.29
C VAL A 314 10.88 -3.43 -13.89
N LEU A 315 9.80 -3.00 -14.54
CA LEU A 315 8.45 -3.49 -14.29
C LEU A 315 8.32 -4.96 -14.69
N GLY A 316 8.84 -5.33 -15.86
CA GLY A 316 8.87 -6.72 -16.31
C GLY A 316 9.59 -7.62 -15.32
N VAL A 317 10.77 -7.19 -14.85
CA VAL A 317 11.53 -7.93 -13.83
C VAL A 317 10.77 -8.00 -12.50
N SER A 318 10.18 -6.89 -12.05
CA SER A 318 9.38 -6.81 -10.82
C SER A 318 8.20 -7.77 -10.87
N VAL A 319 7.40 -7.72 -11.93
CA VAL A 319 6.23 -8.57 -12.13
C VAL A 319 6.63 -10.04 -12.17
N LEU A 320 7.63 -10.40 -12.97
CA LEU A 320 8.09 -11.79 -13.09
C LEU A 320 8.61 -12.33 -11.77
N ALA A 321 9.41 -11.55 -11.05
CA ALA A 321 9.93 -11.93 -9.74
C ALA A 321 8.80 -12.09 -8.71
N LYS A 322 7.83 -11.17 -8.67
CA LYS A 322 6.71 -11.23 -7.72
C LYS A 322 5.80 -12.43 -7.99
N LEU A 323 5.47 -12.69 -9.27
CA LEU A 323 4.67 -13.83 -9.68
C LEU A 323 5.40 -15.16 -9.43
N LEU A 324 6.69 -15.23 -9.73
CA LEU A 324 7.50 -16.42 -9.46
C LEU A 324 7.57 -16.70 -7.95
N ALA A 325 7.72 -15.67 -7.12
CA ALA A 325 7.77 -15.83 -5.67
C ALA A 325 6.51 -16.47 -5.10
N VAL A 326 5.31 -16.01 -5.51
CA VAL A 326 4.05 -16.62 -5.06
C VAL A 326 3.81 -18.00 -5.66
N VAL A 327 4.36 -18.32 -6.84
CA VAL A 327 4.28 -19.68 -7.41
C VAL A 327 5.23 -20.64 -6.70
N LEU A 328 6.45 -20.20 -6.37
CA LEU A 328 7.44 -20.98 -5.63
C LEU A 328 6.98 -21.26 -4.20
N TYR A 329 6.39 -20.27 -3.54
CA TYR A 329 5.81 -20.43 -2.22
C TYR A 329 4.39 -19.85 -2.14
N PRO A 330 3.37 -20.63 -2.57
CA PRO A 330 1.99 -20.18 -2.57
C PRO A 330 1.50 -19.80 -1.17
N PRO A 331 0.79 -18.68 -1.02
CA PRO A 331 0.26 -18.27 0.28
C PRO A 331 -0.89 -19.16 0.76
N MET A 332 -1.41 -20.03 -0.10
CA MET A 332 -2.49 -20.98 0.21
C MET A 332 -2.14 -22.40 -0.27
N ARG A 333 -2.56 -23.43 0.50
CA ARG A 333 -2.25 -24.84 0.20
C ARG A 333 -3.03 -25.46 -0.97
N GLN A 334 -4.29 -25.08 -1.17
CA GLN A 334 -5.20 -25.72 -2.13
C GLN A 334 -5.67 -24.76 -3.22
N GLY A 335 -4.91 -23.68 -3.47
CA GLY A 335 -5.23 -22.72 -4.51
C GLY A 335 -4.85 -23.23 -5.90
N SER A 336 -5.67 -22.93 -6.89
CA SER A 336 -5.31 -23.10 -8.29
C SER A 336 -4.12 -22.19 -8.65
N ARG A 337 -3.41 -22.51 -9.75
CA ARG A 337 -2.35 -21.63 -10.26
C ARG A 337 -2.88 -20.24 -10.57
N GLN A 338 -4.10 -20.15 -11.10
CA GLN A 338 -4.76 -18.89 -11.44
C GLN A 338 -5.07 -18.06 -10.19
N GLU A 339 -5.57 -18.68 -9.11
CA GLU A 339 -5.81 -18.01 -7.82
C GLU A 339 -4.50 -17.51 -7.18
N THR A 340 -3.44 -18.32 -7.27
CA THR A 340 -2.11 -17.97 -6.74
C THR A 340 -1.51 -16.79 -7.51
N LEU A 341 -1.57 -16.83 -8.84
CA LEU A 341 -1.14 -15.73 -9.69
C LEU A 341 -1.96 -14.46 -9.46
N ALA A 342 -3.26 -14.58 -9.17
CA ALA A 342 -4.11 -13.43 -8.86
C ALA A 342 -3.67 -12.70 -7.59
N ILE A 343 -3.22 -13.45 -6.57
CA ILE A 343 -2.60 -12.83 -5.38
C ILE A 343 -1.29 -12.15 -5.75
N GLY A 344 -0.45 -12.77 -6.57
CA GLY A 344 0.78 -12.15 -7.06
C GLY A 344 0.54 -10.84 -7.82
N VAL A 345 -0.49 -10.80 -8.68
CA VAL A 345 -0.91 -9.56 -9.38
C VAL A 345 -1.34 -8.48 -8.40
N LEU A 346 -2.10 -8.82 -7.35
CA LEU A 346 -2.46 -7.86 -6.31
C LEU A 346 -1.24 -7.30 -5.57
N LEU A 347 -0.22 -8.14 -5.30
CA LEU A 347 1.03 -7.71 -4.68
C LEU A 347 1.92 -6.88 -5.59
N GLN A 348 1.62 -6.82 -6.88
CA GLN A 348 2.28 -5.91 -7.82
C GLN A 348 1.74 -4.48 -7.68
N CYS A 349 0.66 -4.27 -6.91
CA CYS A 349 0.16 -2.95 -6.60
C CYS A 349 1.27 -2.12 -5.94
N LYS A 350 1.78 -1.16 -6.68
CA LYS A 350 2.74 -0.17 -6.20
C LYS A 350 2.03 1.16 -5.98
N GLY A 351 2.77 2.19 -5.61
CA GLY A 351 2.18 3.51 -5.47
C GLY A 351 2.94 4.36 -4.49
N LEU A 352 2.19 5.18 -3.76
CA LEU A 352 2.73 6.30 -3.02
C LEU A 352 3.79 5.95 -1.98
N MET A 353 3.59 4.87 -1.22
CA MET A 353 4.52 4.51 -0.15
C MET A 353 5.92 4.20 -0.70
N GLU A 354 5.98 3.60 -1.87
CA GLU A 354 7.22 3.39 -2.60
C GLU A 354 7.81 4.72 -3.09
N ILE A 355 6.99 5.63 -3.61
CA ILE A 355 7.45 6.97 -4.03
C ILE A 355 8.04 7.74 -2.84
N VAL A 356 7.44 7.65 -1.65
CA VAL A 356 7.98 8.25 -0.43
C VAL A 356 9.33 7.64 -0.07
N ALA A 357 9.44 6.32 -0.06
CA ALA A 357 10.72 5.65 0.19
C ALA A 357 11.79 6.04 -0.84
N ALA A 358 11.42 6.06 -2.12
CA ALA A 358 12.31 6.48 -3.21
C ALA A 358 12.73 7.95 -3.06
N THR A 359 11.82 8.84 -2.62
CA THR A 359 12.14 10.24 -2.33
C THR A 359 13.19 10.33 -1.21
N ILE A 360 13.00 9.61 -0.11
CA ILE A 360 13.95 9.59 1.01
C ILE A 360 15.32 9.04 0.56
N LEU A 361 15.33 7.97 -0.23
CA LEU A 361 16.56 7.38 -0.76
C LEU A 361 17.30 8.34 -1.71
N ARG A 362 16.54 9.05 -2.55
CA ARG A 362 17.09 10.04 -3.47
C ARG A 362 17.67 11.23 -2.71
N ASP A 363 16.93 11.75 -1.73
CA ASP A 363 17.38 12.88 -0.90
C ASP A 363 18.60 12.51 -0.06
N ALA A 364 18.72 11.23 0.34
CA ALA A 364 19.93 10.67 0.96
C ALA A 364 21.08 10.40 -0.03
N GLY A 365 20.89 10.72 -1.32
CA GLY A 365 21.88 10.52 -2.37
C GLY A 365 22.15 9.05 -2.71
N LEU A 366 21.27 8.11 -2.31
CA LEU A 366 21.40 6.68 -2.57
C LEU A 366 20.91 6.27 -3.97
N ILE A 367 19.96 7.02 -4.53
CA ILE A 367 19.49 6.84 -5.90
C ILE A 367 19.53 8.18 -6.65
N SER A 368 19.74 8.15 -7.96
CA SER A 368 19.76 9.35 -8.81
C SER A 368 18.35 9.87 -9.08
N GLU A 369 18.24 11.12 -9.57
CA GLU A 369 16.97 11.66 -10.09
C GLU A 369 16.38 10.78 -11.20
N PHE A 370 17.24 10.23 -12.07
CA PHE A 370 16.79 9.34 -13.14
C PHE A 370 16.25 8.01 -12.60
N ALA A 371 16.92 7.39 -11.63
CA ALA A 371 16.42 6.18 -10.98
C ALA A 371 15.12 6.44 -10.21
N PHE A 372 15.01 7.58 -9.53
CA PHE A 372 13.77 8.03 -8.87
C PHE A 372 12.62 8.18 -9.88
N ALA A 373 12.88 8.81 -11.03
CA ALA A 373 11.93 8.94 -12.12
C ALA A 373 11.48 7.56 -12.66
N VAL A 374 12.42 6.64 -12.89
CA VAL A 374 12.12 5.26 -13.34
C VAL A 374 11.23 4.53 -12.33
N LEU A 375 11.58 4.57 -11.04
CA LEU A 375 10.82 3.92 -9.97
C LEU A 375 9.43 4.53 -9.82
N THR A 376 9.31 5.85 -9.95
CA THR A 376 8.03 6.54 -9.92
C THR A 376 7.13 6.12 -11.08
N THR A 377 7.67 6.06 -12.30
CA THR A 377 6.94 5.61 -13.50
C THR A 377 6.55 4.13 -13.39
N LEU A 378 7.44 3.30 -12.89
CA LEU A 378 7.15 1.90 -12.59
C LEU A 378 6.00 1.77 -11.59
N ALA A 379 6.00 2.55 -10.51
CA ALA A 379 4.95 2.51 -9.50
C ALA A 379 3.58 2.82 -10.14
N ILE A 380 3.50 3.90 -10.91
CA ILE A 380 2.27 4.33 -11.59
C ILE A 380 1.74 3.26 -12.55
N VAL A 381 2.57 2.77 -13.47
CA VAL A 381 2.16 1.80 -14.48
C VAL A 381 1.72 0.50 -13.82
N SER A 382 2.48 0.04 -12.81
CA SER A 382 2.17 -1.17 -12.06
C SER A 382 0.81 -1.09 -11.36
N THR A 383 0.51 0.03 -10.69
CA THR A 383 -0.78 0.26 -10.04
C THR A 383 -1.92 0.25 -11.04
N LEU A 384 -1.79 0.98 -12.15
CA LEU A 384 -2.81 1.07 -13.21
C LEU A 384 -3.15 -0.30 -13.79
N LEU A 385 -2.14 -1.16 -13.96
CA LEU A 385 -2.31 -2.51 -14.52
C LEU A 385 -2.87 -3.53 -13.52
N THR A 386 -2.66 -3.34 -12.21
CA THR A 386 -3.03 -4.31 -11.17
C THR A 386 -4.51 -4.71 -11.23
N GLY A 387 -5.42 -3.73 -11.23
CA GLY A 387 -6.86 -3.99 -11.24
C GLY A 387 -7.35 -4.73 -12.50
N PRO A 388 -7.06 -4.22 -13.71
CA PRO A 388 -7.39 -4.89 -14.97
C PRO A 388 -6.83 -6.31 -15.09
N LEU A 389 -5.55 -6.52 -14.73
CA LEU A 389 -4.92 -7.84 -14.78
C LEU A 389 -5.57 -8.82 -13.79
N PHE A 390 -5.88 -8.37 -12.58
CA PHE A 390 -6.59 -9.21 -11.59
C PHE A 390 -7.95 -9.65 -12.13
N ARG A 391 -8.74 -8.71 -12.68
CA ARG A 391 -10.05 -9.02 -13.26
C ARG A 391 -9.91 -9.99 -14.44
N TRP A 392 -8.98 -9.74 -15.35
CA TRP A 392 -8.72 -10.61 -16.50
C TRP A 392 -8.40 -12.03 -16.06
N LEU A 393 -7.51 -12.18 -15.08
CA LEU A 393 -7.14 -13.48 -14.54
C LEU A 393 -8.30 -14.16 -13.80
N MET A 394 -9.24 -13.43 -13.20
CA MET A 394 -10.36 -14.03 -12.48
C MET A 394 -11.65 -14.23 -13.32
N ARG A 395 -11.70 -13.75 -14.58
CA ARG A 395 -12.89 -13.80 -15.47
C ARG A 395 -13.47 -15.20 -15.71
N GLY A 396 -12.70 -16.28 -15.51
CA GLY A 396 -13.16 -17.66 -15.71
C GLY A 396 -13.43 -18.47 -14.45
N HIS A 397 -13.01 -18.00 -13.27
CA HIS A 397 -13.02 -18.82 -12.03
C HIS A 397 -14.41 -18.95 -11.39
N ALA A 398 -15.31 -17.98 -11.60
CA ALA A 398 -16.69 -18.06 -11.11
C ALA A 398 -17.50 -19.16 -11.82
N ALA A 399 -17.34 -19.28 -13.15
CA ALA A 399 -18.06 -20.27 -13.96
C ALA A 399 -17.62 -21.72 -13.68
N THR A 400 -16.35 -21.96 -13.32
CA THR A 400 -15.82 -23.31 -13.07
C THR A 400 -16.22 -23.86 -11.70
N ARG A 401 -16.39 -23.01 -10.68
CA ARG A 401 -16.85 -23.45 -9.35
C ARG A 401 -18.34 -23.74 -9.31
N GLU A 402 -19.17 -22.99 -10.04
CA GLU A 402 -20.61 -23.28 -10.16
C GLU A 402 -20.84 -24.59 -10.92
N ALA A 403 -20.07 -24.86 -11.98
CA ALA A 403 -20.13 -26.15 -12.68
C ALA A 403 -19.66 -27.35 -11.83
N GLY A 404 -18.65 -27.17 -10.96
CA GLY A 404 -18.19 -28.22 -10.05
C GLY A 404 -19.09 -28.46 -8.84
N ALA A 405 -19.82 -27.42 -8.38
CA ALA A 405 -20.79 -27.53 -7.29
C ALA A 405 -22.16 -28.09 -7.73
N ALA A 406 -22.46 -28.11 -9.04
CA ALA A 406 -23.65 -28.74 -9.61
C ALA A 406 -23.47 -30.24 -9.92
N VAL A 407 -22.25 -30.77 -9.75
CA VAL A 407 -21.88 -32.17 -10.03
C VAL A 407 -21.69 -32.99 -8.74
N HIS A 408 -21.83 -32.35 -7.57
CA HIS A 408 -21.90 -32.97 -6.24
C HIS A 408 -23.20 -32.58 -5.56
#